data_AF-A0A0E4BXK0-F1
#
_entry.id   AF-A0A0E4BXK0-F1
#
_cell.length_a   1.000
_cell.length_b   1.000
_cell.length_c   1.000
_cell.angle_alpha   90.00
_cell.angle_beta   90.00
_cell.angle_gamma   90.00
#
_symmetry.space_group_name_H-M   'P 1'
#
loop_
_entity.id
_entity.type
_entity.pdbx_description
1 polymer ?
#
loop_
_entity_poly.entity_id
_entity_poly.type
_entity_poly.pdbx_seq_one_letter_code
_entity_poly.pdbx_strand_id
1 'polypeptide(L)' 'MNNWSCQEALKQRAFDHLDRGDLKNAVASFVGNMNARPDCELPQHLATLGASLLTANDALGWRTLIEELR' A
#
# COMPACT_ATOMS: atom_id res chain seq x y z
N MET A 1 18.96 12.39 -0.74
CA MET A 1 17.62 12.26 -0.14
C MET A 1 17.25 10.81 -0.30
N ASN A 2 17.24 10.06 0.80
CA ASN A 2 17.38 8.61 0.76
C ASN A 2 15.99 7.99 0.51
N ASN A 3 15.92 7.07 -0.44
CA ASN A 3 14.67 6.42 -0.90
C ASN A 3 13.89 5.71 0.23
N TRP A 4 14.57 5.39 1.34
CA TRP A 4 14.04 4.74 2.54
C TRP A 4 12.89 5.50 3.22
N SER A 5 12.92 6.84 3.25
CA SER A 5 11.93 7.63 4.00
C SER A 5 10.53 7.62 3.36
N CYS A 6 10.44 7.31 2.07
CA CYS A 6 9.17 7.34 1.34
C CYS A 6 8.37 6.05 1.53
N GLN A 7 9.02 4.88 1.58
CA GLN A 7 8.34 3.60 1.84
C GLN A 7 7.70 3.57 3.23
N GLU A 8 8.37 4.09 4.25
CA GLU A 8 7.81 4.14 5.61
C GLU A 8 6.56 5.03 5.72
N ALA A 9 6.56 6.20 5.06
CA ALA A 9 5.39 7.08 5.03
C ALA A 9 4.19 6.47 4.28
N LEU A 10 4.46 5.71 3.22
CA LEU A 10 3.44 4.97 2.47
C LEU A 10 2.84 3.84 3.29
N LYS A 11 3.68 3.07 4.00
CA LYS A 11 3.24 2.02 4.93
C LYS A 11 2.33 2.59 6.00
N GLN A 12 2.77 3.65 6.71
CA GLN A 12 1.99 4.21 7.81
C GLN A 12 0.59 4.68 7.38
N ARG A 13 0.45 5.31 6.20
CA ARG A 13 -0.87 5.71 5.68
C ARG A 13 -1.74 4.51 5.34
N ALA A 14 -1.18 3.49 4.71
CA ALA A 14 -1.92 2.29 4.37
C ALA A 14 -2.42 1.57 5.65
N PHE A 15 -1.61 1.54 6.71
CA PHE A 15 -2.01 1.04 8.02
C PHE A 15 -3.11 1.86 8.69
N ASP A 16 -3.05 3.21 8.64
CA ASP A 16 -4.09 4.07 9.22
C ASP A 16 -5.46 3.83 8.57
N HIS A 17 -5.50 3.61 7.26
CA HIS A 17 -6.76 3.27 6.57
C HIS A 17 -7.23 1.83 6.86
N LEU A 18 -6.31 0.87 6.99
CA LEU A 18 -6.65 -0.50 7.41
C LEU A 18 -7.19 -0.55 8.84
N ASP A 19 -6.64 0.25 9.77
CA ASP A 19 -7.11 0.36 11.15
C ASP A 19 -8.54 0.90 11.23
N ARG A 20 -8.89 1.83 10.32
CA ARG A 20 -10.25 2.36 10.16
C ARG A 20 -11.23 1.37 9.50
N GLY A 21 -10.77 0.20 9.07
CA GLY A 21 -11.57 -0.78 8.33
C GLY A 21 -11.92 -0.34 6.90
N ASP A 22 -11.29 0.72 6.39
CA ASP A 22 -11.58 1.28 5.09
C ASP A 22 -10.55 0.81 4.06
N LEU A 23 -10.71 -0.46 3.67
CA LEU A 23 -9.81 -1.14 2.75
C LEU A 23 -9.69 -0.38 1.42
N LYS A 24 -10.82 0.06 0.84
CA LYS A 24 -10.82 0.79 -0.44
C LYS A 24 -10.00 2.07 -0.38
N ASN A 25 -10.16 2.88 0.68
CA ASN A 25 -9.38 4.09 0.83
C ASN A 25 -7.92 3.80 1.15
N ALA A 26 -7.61 2.70 1.86
CA ALA A 26 -6.24 2.25 2.08
C ALA A 26 -5.52 2.00 0.75
N VAL A 27 -6.16 1.24 -0.15
CA VAL A 27 -5.60 0.92 -1.47
C VAL A 27 -5.46 2.15 -2.34
N ALA A 28 -6.49 3.00 -2.39
CA ALA A 28 -6.47 4.21 -3.20
C ALA A 28 -5.39 5.20 -2.73
N SER A 29 -5.25 5.40 -1.41
CA SER A 29 -4.17 6.22 -0.83
C SER A 29 -2.80 5.62 -1.08
N PHE A 30 -2.67 4.30 -1.01
CA PHE A 30 -1.41 3.59 -1.21
C PHE A 30 -0.94 3.72 -2.68
N VAL A 31 -1.78 3.32 -3.63
CA VAL A 31 -1.49 3.42 -5.08
C VAL A 31 -1.33 4.88 -5.50
N GLY A 32 -2.19 5.78 -5.02
CA GLY A 32 -2.17 7.20 -5.36
C GLY A 32 -0.91 7.93 -4.86
N ASN A 33 -0.47 7.67 -3.63
CA ASN A 33 0.76 8.29 -3.12
C ASN A 33 2.03 7.73 -3.78
N MET A 34 2.02 6.49 -4.28
CA MET A 34 3.15 5.92 -5.03
C MET A 34 3.20 6.41 -6.47
N ASN A 35 2.06 6.55 -7.15
CA ASN A 35 2.02 7.18 -8.48
C ASN A 35 2.50 8.64 -8.45
N ALA A 36 2.31 9.34 -7.32
CA ALA A 36 2.80 10.70 -7.13
C ALA A 36 4.33 10.79 -6.90
N ARG A 37 5.01 9.67 -6.66
CA ARG A 37 6.46 9.61 -6.39
C ARG A 37 7.11 8.50 -7.24
N PRO A 38 7.54 8.81 -8.48
CA PRO A 38 8.22 7.83 -9.35
C PRO A 38 9.54 7.31 -8.75
N ASP A 39 10.15 8.02 -7.79
CA ASP A 39 11.28 7.51 -6.98
C ASP A 39 10.92 6.25 -6.15
N CYS A 40 9.62 6.04 -5.90
CA CYS A 40 9.06 4.95 -5.10
C CYS A 40 8.15 4.08 -5.96
N GLU A 41 8.67 3.69 -7.13
CA GLU A 41 7.94 2.88 -8.10
C GLU A 41 7.43 1.59 -7.44
N LEU A 42 6.10 1.43 -7.41
CA LEU A 42 5.50 0.20 -6.91
C LEU A 42 5.73 -0.90 -7.93
N PRO A 43 6.39 -2.01 -7.55
CA PRO A 43 6.47 -3.17 -8.41
C PRO A 43 5.07 -3.60 -8.85
N GLN A 44 4.85 -3.72 -10.16
CA GLN A 44 3.54 -4.01 -10.75
C GLN A 44 2.89 -5.29 -10.20
N HIS A 45 3.70 -6.24 -9.75
CA HIS A 45 3.24 -7.45 -9.07
C HIS A 45 2.53 -7.16 -7.73
N LEU A 46 3.01 -6.17 -6.95
CA LEU A 46 2.38 -5.75 -5.70
C LEU A 46 1.09 -4.97 -5.95
N ALA A 47 1.04 -4.16 -7.01
CA ALA A 47 -0.21 -3.50 -7.44
C ALA A 47 -1.28 -4.54 -7.78
N THR A 48 -0.88 -5.59 -8.50
CA THR A 48 -1.76 -6.69 -8.94
C THR A 48 -2.22 -7.54 -7.75
N LEU A 49 -1.30 -7.87 -6.83
CA LEU A 49 -1.66 -8.58 -5.59
C LEU A 49 -2.61 -7.74 -4.73
N GLY A 50 -2.34 -6.44 -4.60
CA GLY A 50 -3.21 -5.52 -3.89
C GLY A 50 -4.63 -5.50 -4.48
N ALA A 51 -4.77 -5.30 -5.80
CA ALA A 51 -6.08 -5.34 -6.45
C ALA A 51 -6.85 -6.66 -6.21
N SER A 52 -6.12 -7.78 -6.16
CA SER A 52 -6.70 -9.11 -5.89
C SER A 52 -7.20 -9.22 -4.46
N LEU A 53 -6.40 -8.77 -3.49
CA LEU A 53 -6.76 -8.72 -2.07
C LEU A 53 -7.93 -7.76 -1.80
N LEU A 54 -8.00 -6.64 -2.54
CA LEU A 54 -9.12 -5.70 -2.46
C LEU A 54 -10.41 -6.35 -2.96
N THR A 55 -10.32 -7.10 -4.07
CA THR A 55 -11.46 -7.83 -4.64
C THR A 55 -11.95 -8.92 -3.68
N ALA A 56 -11.03 -9.57 -2.97
CA ALA A 56 -11.34 -10.53 -1.92
C ALA A 56 -11.83 -9.89 -0.60
N ASN A 57 -11.81 -8.55 -0.50
CA ASN A 57 -12.02 -7.79 0.73
C ASN A 57 -11.16 -8.29 1.90
N ASP A 58 -9.95 -8.76 1.59
CA ASP A 58 -9.03 -9.38 2.54
C ASP A 58 -8.12 -8.33 3.16
N ALA A 59 -8.60 -7.73 4.25
CA ALA A 59 -7.84 -6.74 5.02
C ALA A 59 -6.59 -7.33 5.67
N LEU A 60 -6.58 -8.64 5.99
CA LEU A 60 -5.44 -9.33 6.60
C LEU A 60 -4.33 -9.51 5.57
N GLY A 61 -4.67 -10.02 4.37
CA GLY A 61 -3.71 -10.16 3.28
C GLY A 61 -3.13 -8.82 2.82
N TRP A 62 -3.92 -7.74 2.85
CA TRP A 62 -3.41 -6.39 2.60
C TRP A 62 -2.39 -5.94 3.64
N ARG A 63 -2.62 -6.27 4.92
CA ARG A 63 -1.71 -5.95 6.02
C ARG A 63 -0.37 -6.65 5.84
N THR A 64 -0.40 -7.95 5.53
CA THR A 64 0.81 -8.74 5.22
C THR A 64 1.55 -8.19 4.00
N LEU A 65 0.85 -7.81 2.93
CA LEU A 65 1.48 -7.24 1.74
C LEU A 65 2.25 -5.95 2.04
N ILE A 66 1.70 -5.09 2.89
CA ILE A 66 2.35 -3.83 3.31
C ILE A 66 3.54 -4.11 4.23
N GLU A 67 3.50 -5.16 5.06
CA GLU A 67 4.65 -5.56 5.89
C GLU A 67 5.82 -6.10 5.06
N GLU A 68 5.53 -6.92 4.04
CA GLU A 68 6.53 -7.55 3.17
C GLU A 68 7.29 -6.55 2.26
N LEU A 69 6.74 -5.34 2.10
CA LEU A 69 7.34 -4.23 1.35
C LEU A 69 8.56 -3.65 2.09
N ARG A 70 9.66 -4.39 2.24
CA ARG A 70 10.84 -3.94 3.00
C ARG A 70 11.46 -2.65 2.46
#